data_AF-R7YXL0-F1
#
_entry.id   AF-R7YXL0-F1
#
_cell.length_a   1.000
_cell.length_b   1.000
_cell.length_c   1.000
_cell.angle_alpha   90.00
_cell.angle_beta   90.00
_cell.angle_gamma   90.00
#
_symmetry.space_group_name_H-M   'P 1'
#
loop_
_entity.id
_entity.type
_entity.pdbx_description
1 polymer ?
#
loop_
_entity_poly.entity_id
_entity_poly.type
_entity_poly.pdbx_seq_one_letter_code
_entity_poly.pdbx_strand_id
1 'polypeptide(L)'
;MPEAFSLAPASGGNDAMQQPLDNESGGQPGHAMTADRDRLTSGASSFAIKLGGQMQLQAQQNPESVVSLFEQAVPGLADSVVSISPLITSQTPEALAELIERARSMDPEYQPPNFSNWYNVKFQPRATTAPDTEFIRPQEVNEVVARITSLPEVDSIHPLRAGPPPMAVNPGDDPRSINQGYLNPAPDGIDARYAWTLPGGDGAGIGFVDLEQGWNLSHEDLAAQNITLISGRNAYYFEHGTSVLGQVLMVDNKIGGIGISSRANGRVISQHRDDWSYNTADAIVDAAARMSYGDTLLLEAQEFDPVSGAYYWPVEVSDANYDAIRIATALGITVVEAGCNGAYDLDAYVNAAGKAIFNRSSPDFRDSGAIIVGAASSTLPHYRMYFSNYGSRIDVFAWGENVDTTSTDYTGTDNDEYTSWFNGTSSASPIISGAALILQGIAERSRGRRLPPRELRSLLQIEGTKSQDPAFDRIGVMPNLKAIINAQGLDHGCCQHCREKWCRNRCTKCWENGCGQGEEHCKERCRKE
;
A
#
# COMPACT_ATOMS: atom_id res chain seq x y z
N MET A 1 15.78 23.25 34.03
CA MET A 1 14.89 23.25 35.23
C MET A 1 14.47 24.68 35.50
N PRO A 2 13.26 24.94 36.01
CA PRO A 2 12.24 24.00 36.50
C PRO A 2 10.90 24.20 35.71
N GLU A 3 9.78 23.47 35.81
CA GLU A 3 9.24 22.45 36.70
C GLU A 3 8.40 21.45 35.86
N ALA A 4 8.46 20.18 36.24
CA ALA A 4 7.63 19.10 35.73
C ALA A 4 6.35 18.97 36.58
N PHE A 5 5.19 18.82 35.95
CA PHE A 5 3.97 18.38 36.63
C PHE A 5 3.69 16.91 36.27
N SER A 6 3.98 16.05 37.24
CA SER A 6 3.55 14.65 37.31
C SER A 6 2.20 14.60 38.05
N LEU A 7 1.22 13.89 37.50
CA LEU A 7 0.01 13.48 38.20
C LEU A 7 -0.09 11.96 38.16
N ALA A 8 0.00 11.34 39.33
CA ALA A 8 -0.22 9.92 39.56
C ALA A 8 -1.72 9.59 39.66
N PRO A 9 -2.16 8.34 39.36
CA PRO A 9 -3.53 7.90 39.57
C PRO A 9 -3.74 7.29 40.96
N ALA A 10 -4.95 7.50 41.50
CA ALA A 10 -5.41 7.00 42.79
C ALA A 10 -5.89 5.54 42.72
N SER A 11 -5.55 4.79 43.75
CA SER A 11 -5.90 3.38 44.00
C SER A 11 -7.26 3.19 44.70
N GLY A 12 -7.95 2.12 44.34
CA GLY A 12 -9.05 1.49 45.09
C GLY A 12 -9.97 0.75 44.11
N GLY A 13 -10.38 -0.50 44.27
CA GLY A 13 -10.25 -1.52 45.30
C GLY A 13 -11.21 -2.65 44.87
N ASN A 14 -10.76 -3.90 45.02
CA ASN A 14 -11.43 -5.21 44.89
C ASN A 14 -12.95 -5.26 44.66
N ASP A 15 -13.39 -6.14 43.75
CA ASP A 15 -14.10 -7.35 44.20
C ASP A 15 -14.14 -8.46 43.14
N ALA A 16 -13.85 -9.67 43.63
CA ALA A 16 -13.84 -10.92 42.90
C ALA A 16 -15.25 -11.54 42.84
N MET A 17 -15.60 -12.19 41.74
CA MET A 17 -16.57 -13.29 41.76
C MET A 17 -16.10 -14.42 40.84
N GLN A 18 -15.81 -15.54 41.48
CA GLN A 18 -15.46 -16.82 40.87
C GLN A 18 -16.71 -17.65 40.56
N GLN A 19 -16.53 -18.54 39.57
CA GLN A 19 -17.11 -19.90 39.38
C GLN A 19 -18.29 -20.06 38.39
N PRO A 20 -18.45 -21.27 37.78
CA PRO A 20 -17.48 -22.35 37.52
C PRO A 20 -17.47 -22.88 36.07
N LEU A 21 -16.42 -23.65 35.80
CA LEU A 21 -16.25 -24.59 34.69
C LEU A 21 -17.22 -25.76 34.81
N ASP A 22 -17.84 -26.17 33.70
CA ASP A 22 -18.33 -27.54 33.51
C ASP A 22 -17.89 -28.07 32.15
N ASN A 23 -17.48 -29.34 32.18
CA ASN A 23 -16.78 -30.10 31.17
C ASN A 23 -17.75 -31.10 30.50
N GLU A 24 -17.23 -31.84 29.51
CA GLU A 24 -17.82 -33.02 28.82
C GLU A 24 -18.70 -32.77 27.59
N SER A 25 -18.75 -33.62 26.56
CA SER A 25 -17.82 -34.55 25.90
C SER A 25 -18.51 -35.05 24.61
N GLY A 26 -17.75 -35.45 23.58
CA GLY A 26 -18.21 -36.40 22.56
C GLY A 26 -18.47 -35.86 21.14
N GLY A 27 -17.53 -36.12 20.21
CA GLY A 27 -17.75 -35.96 18.77
C GLY A 27 -16.65 -36.66 17.95
N GLN A 28 -17.03 -37.68 17.17
CA GLN A 28 -16.17 -38.65 16.48
C GLN A 28 -15.27 -38.07 15.35
N PRO A 29 -14.15 -38.74 15.01
CA PRO A 29 -13.26 -38.33 13.92
C PRO A 29 -13.79 -38.84 12.58
N GLY A 30 -14.30 -37.95 11.73
CA GLY A 30 -14.84 -38.37 10.43
C GLY A 30 -15.10 -37.30 9.38
N HIS A 31 -14.62 -36.07 9.51
CA HIS A 31 -14.95 -34.98 8.58
C HIS A 31 -13.74 -34.26 7.94
N ALA A 32 -12.51 -34.72 8.17
CA ALA A 32 -11.33 -33.99 7.70
C ALA A 32 -10.89 -34.29 6.25
N MET A 33 -11.48 -35.27 5.55
CA MET A 33 -11.03 -35.67 4.20
C MET A 33 -11.97 -35.31 3.04
N THR A 34 -13.13 -34.71 3.30
CA THR A 34 -14.05 -34.26 2.24
C THR A 34 -13.83 -32.80 1.84
N ALA A 35 -13.35 -31.94 2.76
CA ALA A 35 -13.10 -30.53 2.48
C ALA A 35 -11.92 -30.27 1.52
N ASP A 36 -11.03 -31.26 1.31
CA ASP A 36 -9.86 -31.11 0.44
C ASP A 36 -10.15 -31.42 -1.04
N ARG A 37 -11.26 -32.12 -1.34
CA ARG A 37 -11.69 -32.38 -2.72
C ARG A 37 -12.41 -31.19 -3.35
N ASP A 38 -13.16 -30.42 -2.56
CA ASP A 38 -13.89 -29.25 -3.04
C ASP A 38 -12.99 -28.00 -3.17
N ARG A 39 -11.77 -28.02 -2.61
CA ARG A 39 -10.77 -26.95 -2.79
C ARG A 39 -9.94 -27.08 -4.08
N LEU A 40 -10.09 -28.17 -4.82
CA LEU A 40 -9.36 -28.42 -6.08
C LEU A 40 -10.10 -27.88 -7.32
N THR A 41 -11.29 -27.32 -7.17
CA THR A 41 -12.12 -26.79 -8.26
C THR A 41 -12.10 -25.26 -8.32
N SER A 42 -10.95 -24.62 -8.12
CA SER A 42 -10.82 -23.18 -8.38
C SER A 42 -10.58 -22.93 -9.87
N GLY A 43 -11.35 -22.02 -10.49
CA GLY A 43 -11.08 -21.55 -11.85
C GLY A 43 -9.62 -21.06 -12.08
N ALA A 44 -9.13 -21.07 -13.32
CA ALA A 44 -7.76 -20.70 -13.67
C ALA A 44 -7.65 -19.26 -14.22
N SER A 45 -6.82 -18.41 -13.59
CA SER A 45 -6.55 -17.04 -14.04
C SER A 45 -5.47 -16.93 -15.12
N SER A 46 -4.70 -18.01 -15.29
CA SER A 46 -3.54 -18.08 -16.16
C SER A 46 -3.29 -19.51 -16.62
N PHE A 47 -2.71 -19.67 -17.81
CA PHE A 47 -2.21 -20.95 -18.32
C PHE A 47 -0.73 -20.84 -18.65
N ALA A 48 0.01 -21.89 -18.32
CA ALA A 48 1.32 -22.13 -18.88
C ALA A 48 1.15 -22.95 -20.15
N ILE A 49 1.59 -22.40 -21.28
CA ILE A 49 1.54 -23.05 -22.60
C ILE A 49 2.94 -23.22 -23.15
N LYS A 50 3.26 -24.42 -23.61
CA LYS A 50 4.49 -24.77 -24.31
C LYS A 50 4.19 -24.89 -25.79
N LEU A 51 4.83 -24.05 -26.60
CA LEU A 51 4.62 -23.98 -28.04
C LEU A 51 5.60 -24.90 -28.80
N GLY A 52 5.10 -25.52 -29.85
CA GLY A 52 5.85 -26.35 -30.79
C GLY A 52 5.92 -25.74 -32.20
N GLY A 53 6.82 -26.28 -33.02
CA GLY A 53 6.87 -26.03 -34.46
C GLY A 53 6.97 -24.55 -34.86
N GLN A 54 6.17 -24.14 -35.85
CA GLN A 54 6.18 -22.77 -36.39
C GLN A 54 5.65 -21.73 -35.39
N MET A 55 4.75 -22.14 -34.48
CA MET A 55 4.13 -21.22 -33.53
C MET A 55 5.15 -20.71 -32.51
N GLN A 56 6.12 -21.53 -32.13
CA GLN A 56 7.26 -21.08 -31.31
C GLN A 56 8.01 -19.92 -31.97
N LEU A 57 8.37 -20.07 -33.25
CA LEU A 57 9.14 -19.05 -33.99
C LEU A 57 8.35 -17.74 -34.13
N GLN A 58 7.03 -17.84 -34.30
CA GLN A 58 6.14 -16.68 -34.36
C GLN A 58 6.04 -15.99 -32.99
N ALA A 59 5.85 -16.76 -31.91
CA ALA A 59 5.73 -16.22 -30.57
C ALA A 59 7.02 -15.53 -30.09
N GLN A 60 8.20 -16.02 -30.50
CA GLN A 60 9.48 -15.37 -30.22
C GLN A 60 9.61 -13.98 -30.85
N GLN A 61 8.98 -13.75 -32.01
CA GLN A 61 8.97 -12.46 -32.68
C GLN A 61 7.81 -11.57 -32.20
N ASN A 62 6.66 -12.19 -31.92
CA ASN A 62 5.45 -11.53 -31.46
C ASN A 62 4.67 -12.45 -30.51
N PRO A 63 4.82 -12.31 -29.19
CA PRO A 63 4.13 -13.13 -28.20
C PRO A 63 2.60 -13.12 -28.32
N GLU A 64 2.02 -12.03 -28.83
CA GLU A 64 0.57 -11.90 -29.05
C GLU A 64 0.01 -12.88 -30.09
N SER A 65 0.87 -13.48 -30.93
CA SER A 65 0.44 -14.53 -31.88
C SER A 65 -0.23 -15.72 -31.18
N VAL A 66 0.13 -16.00 -29.92
CA VAL A 66 -0.41 -17.08 -29.10
C VAL A 66 -1.90 -16.89 -28.81
N VAL A 67 -2.43 -15.66 -28.83
CA VAL A 67 -3.86 -15.37 -28.64
C VAL A 67 -4.73 -16.14 -29.63
N SER A 68 -4.25 -16.33 -30.87
CA SER A 68 -4.99 -17.03 -31.93
C SER A 68 -5.34 -18.48 -31.58
N LEU A 69 -4.48 -19.16 -30.80
CA LEU A 69 -4.73 -20.53 -30.33
C LEU A 69 -5.92 -20.60 -29.38
N PHE A 70 -6.07 -19.59 -28.51
CA PHE A 70 -7.17 -19.52 -27.56
C PHE A 70 -8.49 -19.17 -28.27
N GLU A 71 -8.46 -18.29 -29.27
CA GLU A 71 -9.64 -17.99 -30.11
C GLU A 71 -10.09 -19.20 -30.92
N GLN A 72 -9.14 -19.95 -31.50
CA GLN A 72 -9.42 -21.16 -32.26
C GLN A 72 -10.01 -22.26 -31.38
N ALA A 73 -9.48 -22.44 -30.16
CA ALA A 73 -9.99 -23.41 -29.23
C ALA A 73 -11.38 -23.04 -28.73
N VAL A 74 -11.56 -21.80 -28.28
CA VAL A 74 -12.82 -21.29 -27.72
C VAL A 74 -13.09 -19.90 -28.31
N PRO A 75 -14.06 -19.78 -29.24
CA PRO A 75 -14.40 -18.49 -29.83
C PRO A 75 -14.80 -17.44 -28.76
N GLY A 76 -14.23 -16.25 -28.87
CA GLY A 76 -14.40 -15.14 -27.92
C GLY A 76 -13.50 -15.21 -26.68
N LEU A 77 -12.66 -16.24 -26.54
CA LEU A 77 -11.73 -16.34 -25.41
C LEU A 77 -10.52 -15.41 -25.57
N ALA A 78 -10.12 -15.06 -26.81
CA ALA A 78 -9.05 -14.10 -27.06
C ALA A 78 -9.33 -12.72 -26.44
N ASP A 79 -10.60 -12.29 -26.47
CA ASP A 79 -11.05 -11.02 -25.88
C ASP A 79 -10.79 -10.93 -24.37
N SER A 80 -10.60 -12.08 -23.72
CA SER A 80 -10.32 -12.19 -22.29
C SER A 80 -8.82 -12.27 -21.99
N VAL A 81 -7.92 -12.37 -22.97
CA VAL A 81 -6.48 -12.39 -22.72
C VAL A 81 -6.00 -11.00 -22.30
N VAL A 82 -5.29 -10.93 -21.16
CA VAL A 82 -4.73 -9.70 -20.58
C VAL A 82 -3.29 -9.50 -20.99
N SER A 83 -2.50 -10.57 -20.97
CA SER A 83 -1.07 -10.49 -21.24
C SER A 83 -0.51 -11.85 -21.62
N ILE A 84 0.47 -11.85 -22.52
CA ILE A 84 1.29 -13.01 -22.87
C ILE A 84 2.75 -12.68 -22.58
N SER A 85 3.40 -13.50 -21.77
CA SER A 85 4.79 -13.28 -21.33
C SER A 85 5.53 -14.61 -21.23
N PRO A 86 6.88 -14.62 -21.29
CA PRO A 86 7.65 -15.83 -20.99
C PRO A 86 7.26 -16.39 -19.61
N LEU A 87 7.16 -17.72 -19.49
CA LEU A 87 6.78 -18.34 -18.21
C LEU A 87 7.85 -18.12 -17.13
N ILE A 88 9.12 -18.19 -17.53
CA ILE A 88 10.28 -17.99 -16.64
C ILE A 88 10.78 -16.57 -16.84
N THR A 89 10.53 -15.71 -15.84
CA THR A 89 10.96 -14.30 -15.85
C THR A 89 12.03 -13.99 -14.81
N SER A 90 12.26 -14.92 -13.88
CA SER A 90 13.17 -14.74 -12.74
C SER A 90 14.65 -14.99 -13.07
N GLN A 91 14.95 -15.48 -14.27
CA GLN A 91 16.31 -15.78 -14.73
C GLN A 91 16.52 -15.15 -16.10
N THR A 92 17.71 -14.59 -16.35
CA THR A 92 18.08 -14.19 -17.71
C THR A 92 18.31 -15.43 -18.58
N PRO A 93 18.23 -15.32 -19.91
CA PRO A 93 18.53 -16.44 -20.81
C PRO A 93 19.90 -17.06 -20.56
N GLU A 94 20.91 -16.24 -20.24
CA GLU A 94 22.27 -16.67 -19.94
C GLU A 94 22.35 -17.46 -18.63
N ALA A 95 21.76 -16.94 -17.54
CA ALA A 95 21.75 -17.62 -16.25
C ALA A 95 20.99 -18.96 -16.33
N LEU A 96 19.91 -19.02 -17.10
CA LEU A 96 19.16 -20.25 -17.32
C LEU A 96 19.95 -21.27 -18.14
N ALA A 97 20.72 -20.83 -19.15
CA ALA A 97 21.61 -21.69 -19.93
C ALA A 97 22.71 -22.30 -19.05
N GLU A 98 23.32 -21.51 -18.16
CA GLU A 98 24.30 -22.01 -17.19
C GLU A 98 23.72 -23.07 -16.25
N LEU A 99 22.49 -22.85 -15.75
CA LEU A 99 21.78 -23.84 -14.93
C LEU A 99 21.53 -25.15 -15.69
N ILE A 100 21.14 -25.05 -16.96
CA ILE A 100 20.93 -26.21 -17.84
C ILE A 100 22.23 -27.00 -18.05
N GLU A 101 23.34 -26.33 -18.36
CA GLU A 101 24.62 -27.00 -18.57
C GLU A 101 25.14 -27.65 -17.30
N ARG A 102 24.97 -26.99 -16.15
CA ARG A 102 25.27 -27.59 -14.84
C ARG A 102 24.44 -28.86 -14.62
N ALA A 103 23.14 -28.82 -14.90
CA ALA A 103 22.27 -29.98 -14.78
C ALA A 103 22.71 -31.15 -15.68
N ARG A 104 23.06 -30.89 -16.95
CA ARG A 104 23.61 -31.91 -17.87
C ARG A 104 24.88 -32.57 -17.33
N SER A 105 25.75 -31.80 -16.67
CA SER A 105 27.00 -32.33 -16.12
C SER A 105 26.78 -33.25 -14.90
N MET A 106 25.68 -33.03 -14.17
CA MET A 106 25.36 -33.74 -12.93
C MET A 106 24.45 -34.95 -13.17
N ASP A 107 23.64 -34.92 -14.21
CA ASP A 107 22.73 -35.99 -14.62
C ASP A 107 22.88 -36.28 -16.11
N PRO A 108 23.63 -37.33 -16.49
CA PRO A 108 23.83 -37.72 -17.89
C PRO A 108 22.55 -38.14 -18.62
N GLU A 109 21.45 -38.44 -17.92
CA GLU A 109 20.14 -38.76 -18.52
C GLU A 109 19.26 -37.52 -18.70
N TYR A 110 19.66 -36.36 -18.17
CA TYR A 110 18.91 -35.11 -18.27
C TYR A 110 18.79 -34.63 -19.72
N GLN A 111 17.54 -34.56 -20.19
CA GLN A 111 17.20 -33.95 -21.48
C GLN A 111 16.67 -32.54 -21.24
N PRO A 112 17.44 -31.49 -21.55
CA PRO A 112 17.04 -30.14 -21.21
C PRO A 112 15.86 -29.68 -22.06
N PRO A 113 14.81 -29.13 -21.43
CA PRO A 113 13.74 -28.51 -22.17
C PRO A 113 14.21 -27.16 -22.74
N ASN A 114 13.56 -26.71 -23.80
CA ASN A 114 13.69 -25.32 -24.24
C ASN A 114 12.67 -24.45 -23.49
N PHE A 115 13.13 -23.76 -22.44
CA PHE A 115 12.26 -22.88 -21.63
C PHE A 115 11.73 -21.66 -22.39
N SER A 116 12.38 -21.26 -23.51
CA SER A 116 11.86 -20.18 -24.37
C SER A 116 10.57 -20.54 -25.12
N ASN A 117 10.16 -21.81 -25.07
CA ASN A 117 8.89 -22.27 -25.64
C ASN A 117 7.71 -22.05 -24.69
N TRP A 118 7.97 -21.71 -23.43
CA TRP A 118 6.92 -21.60 -22.41
C TRP A 118 6.46 -20.15 -22.24
N TYR A 119 5.14 -19.97 -22.28
CA TYR A 119 4.49 -18.68 -22.09
C TYR A 119 3.43 -18.79 -20.98
N ASN A 120 3.30 -17.73 -20.19
CA ASN A 120 2.18 -17.49 -19.30
C ASN A 120 1.16 -16.63 -20.05
N VAL A 121 -0.04 -17.18 -20.25
CA VAL A 121 -1.19 -16.49 -20.84
C VAL A 121 -2.17 -16.18 -19.72
N LYS A 122 -2.33 -14.89 -19.41
CA LYS A 122 -3.19 -14.40 -18.32
C LYS A 122 -4.54 -13.94 -18.85
N PHE A 123 -5.61 -14.26 -18.13
CA PHE A 123 -6.99 -13.95 -18.51
C PHE A 123 -7.63 -12.89 -17.59
N GLN A 124 -8.61 -12.17 -18.10
CA GLN A 124 -9.44 -11.21 -17.36
C GLN A 124 -10.34 -11.98 -16.38
N PRO A 125 -10.54 -11.46 -15.14
CA PRO A 125 -11.58 -11.97 -14.27
C PRO A 125 -12.95 -11.69 -14.90
N ARG A 126 -13.80 -12.71 -15.01
CA ARG A 126 -15.20 -12.51 -15.44
C ARG A 126 -16.00 -12.11 -14.21
N ALA A 127 -16.52 -10.89 -14.18
CA ALA A 127 -17.40 -10.46 -13.10
C ALA A 127 -18.66 -11.33 -13.10
N THR A 128 -18.74 -12.27 -12.15
CA THR A 128 -19.99 -12.93 -11.82
C THR A 128 -20.58 -12.29 -10.57
N THR A 129 -21.89 -12.26 -10.44
CA THR A 129 -22.61 -11.68 -9.29
C THR A 129 -22.51 -12.53 -8.03
N ALA A 130 -21.55 -13.45 -7.95
CA ALA A 130 -21.29 -14.33 -6.82
C ALA A 130 -19.98 -13.92 -6.12
N PRO A 131 -19.86 -14.12 -4.80
CA PRO A 131 -18.68 -13.73 -4.02
C PRO A 131 -17.39 -14.50 -4.37
N ASP A 132 -17.46 -15.48 -5.28
CA ASP A 132 -16.31 -16.20 -5.80
C ASP A 132 -15.88 -15.60 -7.15
N THR A 133 -14.78 -14.83 -7.14
CA THR A 133 -14.13 -14.30 -8.35
C THR A 133 -13.41 -15.40 -9.12
N GLU A 134 -14.13 -16.41 -9.62
CA GLU A 134 -13.52 -17.45 -10.44
C GLU A 134 -13.24 -16.97 -11.87
N PHE A 135 -12.01 -17.19 -12.31
CA PHE A 135 -11.55 -17.01 -13.69
C PHE A 135 -11.80 -18.31 -14.45
N ILE A 136 -12.51 -18.31 -15.59
CA ILE A 136 -12.89 -19.51 -16.38
C ILE A 136 -13.42 -20.63 -15.47
N ARG A 137 -14.73 -20.92 -15.51
CA ARG A 137 -15.32 -21.91 -14.60
C ARG A 137 -14.53 -23.24 -14.66
N PRO A 138 -14.39 -24.01 -13.57
CA PRO A 138 -13.57 -25.23 -13.56
C PRO A 138 -13.90 -26.21 -14.70
N GLN A 139 -15.18 -26.27 -15.10
CA GLN A 139 -15.66 -27.05 -16.24
C GLN A 139 -15.12 -26.52 -17.59
N GLU A 140 -15.00 -25.19 -17.74
CA GLU A 140 -14.42 -24.51 -18.91
C GLU A 140 -12.89 -24.63 -18.93
N VAL A 141 -12.20 -24.69 -17.79
CA VAL A 141 -10.72 -24.86 -17.73
C VAL A 141 -10.32 -26.17 -18.38
N ASN A 142 -10.99 -27.26 -18.02
CA ASN A 142 -10.72 -28.58 -18.60
C ASN A 142 -11.03 -28.62 -20.09
N GLU A 143 -12.08 -27.92 -20.53
CA GLU A 143 -12.41 -27.82 -21.94
C GLU A 143 -11.35 -27.02 -22.73
N VAL A 144 -10.91 -25.88 -22.20
CA VAL A 144 -9.83 -25.07 -22.79
C VAL A 144 -8.54 -25.89 -22.92
N VAL A 145 -8.13 -26.56 -21.84
CA VAL A 145 -6.93 -27.42 -21.84
C VAL A 145 -7.07 -28.53 -22.88
N ALA A 146 -8.20 -29.24 -22.93
CA ALA A 146 -8.42 -30.32 -23.88
C ALA A 146 -8.37 -29.85 -25.34
N ARG A 147 -9.04 -28.73 -25.64
CA ARG A 147 -9.09 -28.19 -27.01
C ARG A 147 -7.72 -27.64 -27.45
N ILE A 148 -7.03 -26.91 -26.59
CA ILE A 148 -5.70 -26.35 -26.92
C ILE A 148 -4.66 -27.47 -27.04
N THR A 149 -4.73 -28.50 -26.20
CA THR A 149 -3.83 -29.68 -26.30
C THR A 149 -4.00 -30.43 -27.64
N SER A 150 -5.17 -30.31 -28.28
CA SER A 150 -5.42 -30.94 -29.59
C SER A 150 -4.84 -30.17 -30.78
N LEU A 151 -4.31 -28.97 -30.56
CA LEU A 151 -3.70 -28.14 -31.61
C LEU A 151 -2.27 -28.64 -31.90
N PRO A 152 -1.89 -28.84 -33.18
CA PRO A 152 -0.55 -29.32 -33.54
C PRO A 152 0.57 -28.34 -33.17
N GLU A 153 0.24 -27.08 -32.91
CA GLU A 153 1.15 -26.02 -32.49
C GLU A 153 1.50 -26.05 -30.99
N VAL A 154 0.85 -26.90 -30.20
CA VAL A 154 0.97 -26.90 -28.74
C VAL A 154 1.54 -28.23 -28.24
N ASP A 155 2.70 -28.18 -27.59
CA ASP A 155 3.33 -29.34 -26.96
C ASP A 155 2.67 -29.67 -25.62
N SER A 156 2.27 -28.65 -24.85
CA SER A 156 1.70 -28.79 -23.51
C SER A 156 0.93 -27.55 -23.11
N ILE A 157 -0.15 -27.73 -22.36
CA ILE A 157 -0.83 -26.65 -21.66
C ILE A 157 -1.32 -27.14 -20.30
N HIS A 158 -1.21 -26.30 -19.28
CA HIS A 158 -1.84 -26.55 -17.98
C HIS A 158 -2.23 -25.23 -17.32
N PRO A 159 -3.29 -25.23 -16.48
CA PRO A 159 -3.63 -24.07 -15.69
C PRO A 159 -2.51 -23.79 -14.67
N LEU A 160 -2.12 -22.53 -14.53
CA LEU A 160 -1.27 -22.10 -13.43
C LEU A 160 -2.16 -21.93 -12.20
N ARG A 161 -1.84 -22.66 -11.13
CA ARG A 161 -2.55 -22.54 -9.86
C ARG A 161 -2.34 -21.13 -9.32
N ALA A 162 -3.44 -20.43 -9.00
CA ALA A 162 -3.33 -19.26 -8.14
C ALA A 162 -2.66 -19.72 -6.84
N GLY A 163 -1.63 -19.01 -6.38
CA GLY A 163 -1.08 -19.25 -5.04
C GLY A 163 -2.20 -19.20 -3.99
N PRO A 164 -2.02 -19.80 -2.80
CA PRO A 164 -2.97 -19.59 -1.73
C PRO A 164 -3.21 -18.08 -1.58
N PRO A 165 -4.47 -17.61 -1.50
CA PRO A 165 -4.71 -16.19 -1.25
C PRO A 165 -3.89 -15.82 0.00
N PRO A 166 -3.18 -14.68 0.00
CA PRO A 166 -2.57 -14.20 1.23
C PRO A 166 -3.66 -14.24 2.31
N MET A 167 -3.35 -14.80 3.48
CA MET A 167 -4.32 -14.86 4.57
C MET A 167 -4.91 -13.47 4.74
N ALA A 168 -6.22 -13.35 4.59
CA ALA A 168 -6.92 -12.09 4.70
C ALA A 168 -6.69 -11.54 6.11
N VAL A 169 -6.46 -10.23 6.20
CA VAL A 169 -6.28 -9.52 7.47
C VAL A 169 -7.52 -9.75 8.34
N ASN A 170 -7.35 -10.29 9.55
CA ASN A 170 -8.42 -10.60 10.49
C ASN A 170 -8.32 -9.75 11.76
N PRO A 171 -8.73 -8.48 11.73
CA PRO A 171 -8.67 -7.65 12.94
C PRO A 171 -9.52 -8.13 14.13
N GLY A 172 -10.37 -9.14 13.93
CA GLY A 172 -11.29 -9.63 14.96
C GLY A 172 -10.62 -10.53 16.01
N ASP A 173 -9.39 -11.02 15.76
CA ASP A 173 -8.64 -11.82 16.73
C ASP A 173 -7.47 -11.08 17.40
N ASP A 174 -7.16 -9.83 17.01
CA ASP A 174 -6.25 -8.93 17.73
C ASP A 174 -7.01 -8.08 18.77
N PRO A 175 -6.81 -8.30 20.09
CA PRO A 175 -7.67 -7.77 21.15
C PRO A 175 -7.81 -6.25 21.20
N ARG A 176 -6.79 -5.50 20.77
CA ARG A 176 -6.79 -4.02 20.79
C ARG A 176 -7.36 -3.40 19.52
N SER A 177 -7.66 -4.18 18.48
CA SER A 177 -8.20 -3.63 17.23
C SER A 177 -9.52 -2.87 17.42
N ILE A 178 -10.28 -3.21 18.47
CA ILE A 178 -11.50 -2.50 18.85
C ILE A 178 -11.26 -1.03 19.24
N ASN A 179 -10.06 -0.68 19.72
CA ASN A 179 -9.69 0.68 20.11
C ASN A 179 -9.12 1.49 18.94
N GLN A 180 -8.79 0.86 17.81
CA GLN A 180 -8.19 1.50 16.65
C GLN A 180 -9.27 2.13 15.74
N GLY A 181 -9.95 3.14 16.28
CA GLY A 181 -11.08 3.78 15.60
C GLY A 181 -10.73 4.43 14.26
N TYR A 182 -9.48 4.88 14.10
CA TYR A 182 -8.96 5.42 12.83
C TYR A 182 -9.01 4.42 11.67
N LEU A 183 -9.12 3.10 11.92
CA LEU A 183 -9.27 2.07 10.89
C LEU A 183 -10.70 1.94 10.35
N ASN A 184 -11.68 2.46 11.08
CA ASN A 184 -13.10 2.28 10.81
C ASN A 184 -13.55 3.05 9.56
N PRO A 185 -14.76 2.78 9.06
CA PRO A 185 -15.31 3.52 7.92
C PRO A 185 -15.34 5.02 8.15
N ALA A 186 -15.18 5.78 7.06
CA ALA A 186 -15.47 7.20 7.08
C ALA A 186 -16.96 7.44 7.46
N PRO A 187 -17.29 8.48 8.24
CA PRO A 187 -16.40 9.59 8.59
C PRO A 187 -15.52 9.35 9.82
N ASP A 188 -15.70 8.28 10.61
CA ASP A 188 -14.94 8.06 11.84
C ASP A 188 -13.44 7.81 11.58
N GLY A 189 -13.10 7.03 10.56
CA GLY A 189 -11.72 6.70 10.19
C GLY A 189 -11.48 6.72 8.69
N ILE A 190 -10.42 6.05 8.24
CA ILE A 190 -9.98 6.05 6.82
C ILE A 190 -10.57 4.92 5.97
N ASP A 191 -11.40 4.04 6.55
CA ASP A 191 -11.98 2.84 5.93
C ASP A 191 -10.93 1.80 5.48
N ALA A 192 -9.88 1.59 6.30
CA ALA A 192 -8.84 0.59 6.05
C ALA A 192 -9.40 -0.84 6.06
N ARG A 193 -10.37 -1.12 6.94
CA ARG A 193 -11.01 -2.44 7.05
C ARG A 193 -11.70 -2.87 5.75
N TYR A 194 -12.31 -1.93 5.00
CA TYR A 194 -12.82 -2.23 3.67
C TYR A 194 -11.68 -2.54 2.69
N ALA A 195 -10.62 -1.73 2.70
CA ALA A 195 -9.53 -1.88 1.76
C ALA A 195 -8.80 -3.23 1.89
N TRP A 196 -8.67 -3.77 3.11
CA TRP A 196 -8.11 -5.10 3.37
C TRP A 196 -8.85 -6.26 2.69
N THR A 197 -10.12 -6.06 2.31
CA THR A 197 -10.89 -7.07 1.56
C THR A 197 -10.44 -7.19 0.10
N LEU A 198 -9.60 -6.28 -0.38
CA LEU A 198 -9.13 -6.23 -1.76
C LEU A 198 -7.70 -6.77 -1.89
N PRO A 199 -7.34 -7.42 -3.01
CA PRO A 199 -5.97 -7.84 -3.26
C PRO A 199 -4.98 -6.67 -3.18
N GLY A 200 -3.93 -6.82 -2.36
CA GLY A 200 -2.93 -5.78 -2.12
C GLY A 200 -3.37 -4.71 -1.11
N GLY A 201 -4.58 -4.82 -0.56
CA GLY A 201 -5.10 -3.90 0.44
C GLY A 201 -4.39 -3.96 1.78
N ASP A 202 -3.57 -4.99 2.04
CA ASP A 202 -2.75 -5.19 3.23
C ASP A 202 -1.31 -4.61 3.09
N GLY A 203 -1.00 -4.00 1.95
CA GLY A 203 0.31 -3.42 1.64
C GLY A 203 1.38 -4.44 1.23
N ALA A 204 1.03 -5.72 1.06
CA ALA A 204 1.98 -6.78 0.74
C ALA A 204 2.84 -6.45 -0.50
N GLY A 205 4.16 -6.50 -0.34
CA GLY A 205 5.14 -6.26 -1.41
C GLY A 205 5.48 -4.78 -1.66
N ILE A 206 4.83 -3.84 -0.96
CA ILE A 206 5.18 -2.42 -1.01
C ILE A 206 6.19 -2.11 0.09
N GLY A 207 7.26 -1.38 -0.25
CA GLY A 207 8.27 -0.96 0.72
C GLY A 207 7.79 0.21 1.57
N PHE A 208 8.08 0.15 2.87
CA PHE A 208 7.87 1.23 3.82
C PHE A 208 9.19 1.54 4.52
N VAL A 209 9.54 2.81 4.63
CA VAL A 209 10.67 3.29 5.44
C VAL A 209 10.16 4.38 6.37
N ASP A 210 10.39 4.19 7.65
CA ASP A 210 10.17 5.20 8.68
C ASP A 210 11.49 5.89 9.03
N LEU A 211 11.50 7.23 8.99
CA LEU A 211 12.67 8.06 9.24
C LEU A 211 12.48 8.87 10.52
N GLU A 212 13.19 8.44 11.57
CA GLU A 212 13.12 9.03 12.92
C GLU A 212 14.46 8.93 13.67
N GLN A 213 14.41 8.79 15.00
CA GLN A 213 15.57 8.70 15.89
C GLN A 213 15.72 7.35 16.59
N GLY A 214 14.63 6.62 16.83
CA GLY A 214 14.71 5.33 17.51
C GLY A 214 13.40 4.54 17.64
N TRP A 215 13.55 3.23 17.83
CA TRP A 215 12.48 2.23 17.79
C TRP A 215 12.82 1.01 18.65
N ASN A 216 11.82 0.40 19.26
CA ASN A 216 11.88 -0.98 19.74
C ASN A 216 11.46 -1.93 18.61
N LEU A 217 12.45 -2.46 17.87
CA LEU A 217 12.22 -3.42 16.77
C LEU A 217 11.95 -4.85 17.26
N SER A 218 12.04 -5.10 18.57
CA SER A 218 11.78 -6.40 19.22
C SER A 218 10.42 -6.47 19.91
N HIS A 219 9.61 -5.41 19.82
CA HIS A 219 8.25 -5.39 20.33
C HIS A 219 7.45 -6.59 19.79
N GLU A 220 6.69 -7.27 20.66
CA GLU A 220 6.03 -8.55 20.37
C GLU A 220 5.13 -8.47 19.13
N ASP A 221 4.45 -7.34 18.95
CA ASP A 221 3.52 -7.10 17.85
C ASP A 221 4.20 -6.59 16.55
N LEU A 222 5.52 -6.38 16.58
CA LEU A 222 6.33 -5.95 15.43
C LEU A 222 7.41 -6.98 15.06
N ALA A 223 7.81 -7.85 15.98
CA ALA A 223 8.96 -8.75 15.81
C ALA A 223 8.86 -9.62 14.54
N ALA A 224 7.66 -10.09 14.19
CA ALA A 224 7.44 -10.92 13.01
C ALA A 224 7.54 -10.15 11.67
N GLN A 225 7.54 -8.80 11.68
CA GLN A 225 7.78 -7.99 10.48
C GLN A 225 9.24 -8.04 10.00
N ASN A 226 10.18 -8.45 10.87
CA ASN A 226 11.62 -8.41 10.59
C ASN A 226 12.10 -7.02 10.13
N ILE A 227 11.64 -5.95 10.81
CA ILE A 227 12.02 -4.58 10.50
C ILE A 227 13.52 -4.42 10.70
N THR A 228 14.19 -3.82 9.71
CA THR A 228 15.64 -3.60 9.73
C THR A 228 15.98 -2.13 9.76
N LEU A 229 16.95 -1.77 10.60
CA LEU A 229 17.63 -0.47 10.54
C LEU A 229 18.58 -0.47 9.35
N ILE A 230 18.25 0.28 8.30
CA ILE A 230 19.01 0.28 7.04
C ILE A 230 20.19 1.25 7.03
N SER A 231 20.18 2.25 7.92
CA SER A 231 21.25 3.24 8.10
C SER A 231 21.03 4.11 9.35
N GLY A 232 22.12 4.66 9.88
CA GLY A 232 22.14 5.52 11.06
C GLY A 232 22.10 4.74 12.38
N ARG A 233 21.81 5.43 13.47
CA ARG A 233 21.79 4.89 14.84
C ARG A 233 20.39 4.92 15.43
N ASN A 234 19.92 3.76 15.90
CA ASN A 234 18.75 3.66 16.75
C ASN A 234 19.12 4.12 18.18
N ALA A 235 18.68 5.31 18.60
CA ALA A 235 19.29 5.98 19.75
C ALA A 235 18.34 6.70 20.72
N TYR A 236 17.28 7.35 20.25
CA TYR A 236 16.43 8.21 21.09
C TYR A 236 14.96 8.10 20.70
N TYR A 237 14.06 8.47 21.62
CA TYR A 237 12.61 8.49 21.41
C TYR A 237 12.06 7.12 20.96
N PHE A 238 12.54 6.05 21.60
CA PHE A 238 12.15 4.68 21.27
C PHE A 238 10.64 4.50 21.37
N GLU A 239 10.00 5.09 22.38
CA GLU A 239 8.56 5.09 22.58
C GLU A 239 7.81 5.71 21.40
N HIS A 240 8.36 6.78 20.82
CA HIS A 240 7.76 7.51 19.71
C HIS A 240 7.78 6.67 18.44
N GLY A 241 8.96 6.28 17.97
CA GLY A 241 9.09 5.51 16.74
C GLY A 241 8.42 4.14 16.84
N THR A 242 8.42 3.51 18.02
CA THR A 242 7.65 2.27 18.24
C THR A 242 6.15 2.53 18.05
N SER A 243 5.62 3.62 18.58
CA SER A 243 4.21 4.00 18.41
C SER A 243 3.85 4.32 16.95
N VAL A 244 4.77 4.92 16.20
CA VAL A 244 4.60 5.18 14.76
C VAL A 244 4.58 3.87 13.97
N LEU A 245 5.57 2.99 14.18
CA LEU A 245 5.62 1.70 13.51
C LEU A 245 4.37 0.87 13.78
N GLY A 246 3.85 0.86 15.01
CA GLY A 246 2.68 0.07 15.36
C GLY A 246 1.44 0.40 14.53
N GLN A 247 1.20 1.68 14.26
CA GLN A 247 0.06 2.13 13.46
C GLN A 247 0.09 1.58 12.04
N VAL A 248 1.29 1.38 11.48
CA VAL A 248 1.47 0.93 10.10
C VAL A 248 1.64 -0.58 10.01
N LEU A 249 2.43 -1.18 10.92
CA LEU A 249 3.03 -2.51 10.77
C LEU A 249 2.73 -3.52 11.89
N MET A 250 1.88 -3.22 12.89
CA MET A 250 1.42 -4.27 13.83
C MET A 250 0.94 -5.49 13.04
N VAL A 251 1.39 -6.68 13.46
CA VAL A 251 1.20 -7.93 12.72
C VAL A 251 -0.16 -8.51 13.08
N ASP A 252 -0.89 -9.03 12.10
CA ASP A 252 -2.04 -9.89 12.34
C ASP A 252 -1.56 -11.21 12.98
N ASN A 253 -1.62 -11.29 14.32
CA ASN A 253 -0.97 -12.34 15.10
C ASN A 253 -1.74 -12.76 16.37
N LYS A 254 -2.94 -12.19 16.60
CA LYS A 254 -3.84 -12.46 17.75
C LYS A 254 -3.40 -11.86 19.08
N ILE A 255 -2.44 -10.95 19.06
CA ILE A 255 -2.04 -10.14 20.22
C ILE A 255 -2.15 -8.67 19.84
N GLY A 256 -2.00 -7.77 20.80
CA GLY A 256 -1.91 -6.34 20.51
C GLY A 256 -3.03 -5.81 19.61
N GLY A 257 -2.64 -4.97 18.64
CA GLY A 257 -3.53 -4.35 17.66
C GLY A 257 -3.21 -4.82 16.24
N ILE A 258 -3.57 -4.03 15.24
CA ILE A 258 -3.27 -4.36 13.84
C ILE A 258 -2.83 -3.15 13.04
N GLY A 259 -1.80 -3.32 12.22
CA GLY A 259 -1.25 -2.25 11.40
C GLY A 259 -2.16 -1.96 10.21
N ILE A 260 -2.22 -0.69 9.78
CA ILE A 260 -2.97 -0.29 8.58
C ILE A 260 -2.49 -1.07 7.35
N SER A 261 -1.19 -1.36 7.27
CA SER A 261 -0.57 -2.13 6.20
C SER A 261 0.33 -3.20 6.79
N SER A 262 -0.28 -4.12 7.55
CA SER A 262 0.38 -5.18 8.31
C SER A 262 1.24 -6.15 7.49
N ARG A 263 1.28 -6.05 6.17
CA ARG A 263 2.16 -6.87 5.31
C ARG A 263 3.12 -6.06 4.45
N ALA A 264 3.20 -4.75 4.65
CA ALA A 264 4.20 -3.92 3.98
C ALA A 264 5.62 -4.30 4.44
N ASN A 265 6.60 -4.11 3.55
CA ASN A 265 7.99 -4.44 3.83
C ASN A 265 8.64 -3.30 4.64
N GLY A 266 8.54 -3.38 5.96
CA GLY A 266 9.00 -2.37 6.91
C GLY A 266 10.52 -2.29 7.08
N ARG A 267 11.04 -1.06 7.08
CA ARG A 267 12.44 -0.69 7.33
C ARG A 267 12.46 0.63 8.12
N VAL A 268 13.55 0.90 8.82
CA VAL A 268 13.74 2.17 9.54
C VAL A 268 15.08 2.78 9.21
N ILE A 269 15.16 4.12 9.24
CA ILE A 269 16.40 4.87 9.01
C ILE A 269 16.51 6.04 9.96
N SER A 270 17.69 6.24 10.55
CA SER A 270 17.85 7.27 11.58
C SER A 270 18.46 8.57 11.06
N GLN A 271 17.95 9.68 11.59
CA GLN A 271 18.53 11.02 11.48
C GLN A 271 19.86 11.15 12.22
N HIS A 272 20.08 10.33 13.25
CA HIS A 272 21.37 10.21 13.93
C HIS A 272 22.31 9.36 13.07
N ARG A 273 23.34 9.99 12.53
CA ARG A 273 24.29 9.35 11.62
C ARG A 273 25.38 8.62 12.41
N ASP A 274 26.22 7.85 11.73
CA ASP A 274 27.22 6.98 12.37
C ASP A 274 28.24 7.74 13.23
N ASP A 275 28.52 8.99 12.87
CA ASP A 275 29.40 9.92 13.59
C ASP A 275 28.71 10.71 14.71
N TRP A 276 27.46 10.36 15.05
CA TRP A 276 26.59 11.06 16.01
C TRP A 276 26.12 12.45 15.58
N SER A 277 26.33 12.83 14.32
CA SER A 277 25.68 14.03 13.78
C SER A 277 24.18 13.79 13.59
N TYR A 278 23.41 14.87 13.63
CA TYR A 278 21.99 14.87 13.33
C TYR A 278 21.78 15.49 11.96
N ASN A 279 21.37 14.70 10.96
CA ASN A 279 21.27 15.15 9.58
C ASN A 279 20.07 14.51 8.86
N THR A 280 18.96 15.26 8.84
CA THR A 280 17.70 14.85 8.19
C THR A 280 17.85 14.71 6.67
N ALA A 281 18.47 15.68 6.00
CA ALA A 281 18.63 15.65 4.54
C ALA A 281 19.45 14.44 4.07
N ASP A 282 20.55 14.13 4.76
CA ASP A 282 21.38 12.95 4.46
C ASP A 282 20.59 11.66 4.67
N ALA A 283 19.86 11.54 5.78
CA ALA A 283 19.01 10.37 6.03
C ALA A 283 17.92 10.19 4.94
N ILE A 284 17.31 11.27 4.45
CA ILE A 284 16.30 11.21 3.37
C ILE A 284 16.93 10.71 2.06
N VAL A 285 18.09 11.25 1.66
CA VAL A 285 18.77 10.82 0.44
C VAL A 285 19.24 9.37 0.54
N ASP A 286 19.74 8.97 1.71
CA ASP A 286 20.21 7.62 1.99
C ASP A 286 19.05 6.60 2.00
N ALA A 287 17.89 6.99 2.51
CA ALA A 287 16.65 6.22 2.39
C ALA A 287 16.27 6.04 0.92
N ALA A 288 16.22 7.15 0.17
CA ALA A 288 15.81 7.16 -1.23
C ALA A 288 16.69 6.26 -2.11
N ALA A 289 17.99 6.17 -1.81
CA ALA A 289 18.92 5.28 -2.51
C ALA A 289 18.66 3.77 -2.29
N ARG A 290 17.90 3.39 -1.27
CA ARG A 290 17.55 1.99 -0.90
C ARG A 290 16.07 1.67 -1.13
N MET A 291 15.29 2.63 -1.61
CA MET A 291 13.86 2.48 -1.85
C MET A 291 13.58 2.36 -3.35
N SER A 292 12.47 1.72 -3.67
CA SER A 292 12.02 1.53 -5.04
C SER A 292 10.86 2.46 -5.37
N TYR A 293 10.60 2.63 -6.67
CA TYR A 293 9.42 3.35 -7.13
C TYR A 293 8.14 2.81 -6.47
N GLY A 294 7.31 3.72 -5.97
CA GLY A 294 6.05 3.41 -5.29
C GLY A 294 6.19 2.92 -3.85
N ASP A 295 7.41 2.82 -3.30
CA ASP A 295 7.59 2.69 -1.85
C ASP A 295 7.16 3.99 -1.14
N THR A 296 6.90 3.91 0.17
CA THR A 296 6.50 5.05 1.01
C THR A 296 7.58 5.36 2.06
N LEU A 297 8.03 6.61 2.09
CA LEU A 297 8.96 7.17 3.07
C LEU A 297 8.18 8.09 4.01
N LEU A 298 8.12 7.75 5.29
CA LEU A 298 7.52 8.56 6.33
C LEU A 298 8.62 9.39 7.02
N LEU A 299 8.37 10.69 7.18
CA LEU A 299 9.24 11.63 7.87
C LEU A 299 8.59 12.07 9.18
N GLU A 300 8.96 11.42 10.28
CA GLU A 300 8.54 11.78 11.64
C GLU A 300 9.59 12.64 12.30
N ALA A 301 9.72 13.85 11.75
CA ALA A 301 10.71 14.81 12.18
C ALA A 301 10.13 16.22 12.15
N GLN A 302 10.71 17.08 12.97
CA GLN A 302 10.37 18.49 13.05
C GLN A 302 11.65 19.31 12.99
N GLU A 303 11.57 20.52 12.46
CA GLU A 303 12.72 21.38 12.19
C GLU A 303 12.57 22.77 12.82
N PHE A 304 13.72 23.43 13.03
CA PHE A 304 13.77 24.85 13.40
C PHE A 304 13.61 25.72 12.16
N ASP A 305 12.71 26.70 12.22
CA ASP A 305 12.63 27.76 11.23
C ASP A 305 13.97 28.53 11.17
N PRO A 306 14.67 28.57 10.00
CA PRO A 306 15.92 29.30 9.84
C PRO A 306 15.83 30.82 10.06
N VAL A 307 14.63 31.41 10.02
CA VAL A 307 14.39 32.85 10.17
C VAL A 307 14.15 33.22 11.63
N SER A 308 13.16 32.61 12.27
CA SER A 308 12.77 32.95 13.65
C SER A 308 13.48 32.11 14.71
N GLY A 309 14.05 30.96 14.35
CA GLY A 309 14.56 29.97 15.29
C GLY A 309 13.47 29.24 16.07
N ALA A 310 12.19 29.39 15.70
CA ALA A 310 11.09 28.65 16.30
C ALA A 310 11.12 27.19 15.88
N TYR A 311 10.85 26.27 16.82
CA TYR A 311 10.78 24.83 16.54
C TYR A 311 9.37 24.41 16.11
N TYR A 312 9.18 23.15 15.74
CA TYR A 312 7.89 22.56 15.30
C TYR A 312 7.41 23.00 13.91
N TRP A 313 8.35 23.21 12.99
CA TRP A 313 8.07 23.39 11.57
C TRP A 313 8.24 22.09 10.79
N PRO A 314 7.49 21.90 9.68
CA PRO A 314 7.75 20.84 8.71
C PRO A 314 9.23 20.81 8.32
N VAL A 315 9.82 19.63 8.18
CA VAL A 315 11.24 19.48 7.85
C VAL A 315 11.61 20.18 6.55
N GLU A 316 10.68 20.27 5.59
CA GLU A 316 10.91 20.97 4.33
C GLU A 316 10.98 22.52 4.46
N VAL A 317 10.87 23.08 5.67
CA VAL A 317 11.20 24.49 5.95
C VAL A 317 12.68 24.80 5.70
N SER A 318 13.55 23.79 5.88
CA SER A 318 14.97 23.84 5.59
C SER A 318 15.21 23.49 4.12
N ASP A 319 15.95 24.35 3.41
CA ASP A 319 16.21 24.20 1.97
C ASP A 319 16.89 22.84 1.64
N ALA A 320 17.79 22.36 2.51
CA ALA A 320 18.47 21.07 2.30
C ALA A 320 17.52 19.87 2.41
N ASN A 321 16.58 19.91 3.36
CA ASN A 321 15.57 18.87 3.52
C ASN A 321 14.59 18.91 2.34
N TYR A 322 14.14 20.12 1.93
CA TYR A 322 13.30 20.29 0.75
C TYR A 322 13.90 19.63 -0.50
N ASP A 323 15.19 19.90 -0.78
CA ASP A 323 15.89 19.34 -1.94
C ASP A 323 16.05 17.81 -1.84
N ALA A 324 16.33 17.28 -0.64
CA ALA A 324 16.41 15.83 -0.40
C ALA A 324 15.06 15.14 -0.67
N ILE A 325 13.96 15.72 -0.18
CA ILE A 325 12.60 15.24 -0.45
C ILE A 325 12.31 15.32 -1.96
N ARG A 326 12.86 16.31 -2.67
CA ARG A 326 12.68 16.42 -4.13
C ARG A 326 13.29 15.29 -4.89
N ILE A 327 14.50 14.89 -4.52
CA ILE A 327 15.13 13.71 -5.11
C ILE A 327 14.27 12.47 -4.83
N ALA A 328 13.84 12.24 -3.59
CA ALA A 328 13.02 11.08 -3.23
C ALA A 328 11.73 10.97 -4.07
N THR A 329 10.96 12.06 -4.16
CA THR A 329 9.71 12.03 -4.96
C THR A 329 9.95 11.97 -6.46
N ALA A 330 11.06 12.53 -6.96
CA ALA A 330 11.44 12.43 -8.37
C ALA A 330 11.79 10.99 -8.76
N LEU A 331 12.33 10.20 -7.80
CA LEU A 331 12.54 8.76 -7.94
C LEU A 331 11.23 7.94 -7.84
N GLY A 332 10.09 8.62 -7.63
CA GLY A 332 8.78 7.99 -7.52
C GLY A 332 8.47 7.39 -6.16
N ILE A 333 9.24 7.75 -5.13
CA ILE A 333 8.95 7.39 -3.74
C ILE A 333 7.87 8.34 -3.21
N THR A 334 6.84 7.78 -2.59
CA THR A 334 5.82 8.58 -1.91
C THR A 334 6.41 9.07 -0.60
N VAL A 335 6.56 10.39 -0.43
CA VAL A 335 7.03 10.95 0.84
C VAL A 335 5.84 11.51 1.61
N VAL A 336 5.68 11.08 2.86
CA VAL A 336 4.67 11.56 3.81
C VAL A 336 5.39 12.27 4.95
N GLU A 337 5.00 13.50 5.24
CA GLU A 337 5.64 14.37 6.22
C GLU A 337 4.61 14.84 7.25
N ALA A 338 4.98 14.80 8.53
CA ALA A 338 4.18 15.36 9.59
C ALA A 338 4.05 16.89 9.44
N GLY A 339 2.84 17.42 9.58
CA GLY A 339 2.57 18.87 9.54
C GLY A 339 3.20 19.67 10.68
N CYS A 340 3.67 18.97 11.73
CA CYS A 340 4.32 19.49 12.92
C CYS A 340 3.42 20.31 13.86
N ASN A 341 3.87 20.45 15.11
CA ASN A 341 3.03 20.78 16.26
C ASN A 341 3.19 22.23 16.77
N GLY A 342 3.42 23.18 15.86
CA GLY A 342 3.71 24.58 16.19
C GLY A 342 2.51 25.53 16.24
N ALA A 343 1.33 25.08 15.83
CA ALA A 343 0.12 25.91 15.61
C ALA A 343 0.34 27.09 14.65
N TYR A 344 1.28 26.97 13.71
CA TYR A 344 1.65 28.00 12.76
C TYR A 344 0.78 27.96 11.49
N ASP A 345 0.48 29.16 10.98
CA ASP A 345 -0.06 29.34 9.63
C ASP A 345 1.08 29.24 8.61
N LEU A 346 1.16 28.11 7.91
CA LEU A 346 2.18 27.87 6.90
C LEU A 346 2.06 28.87 5.72
N ASP A 347 0.86 29.39 5.43
CA ASP A 347 0.69 30.38 4.35
C ASP A 347 1.29 31.76 4.69
N ALA A 348 1.50 32.02 5.99
CA ALA A 348 2.10 33.25 6.50
C ALA A 348 3.63 33.17 6.60
N TYR A 349 4.22 31.99 6.41
CA TYR A 349 5.66 31.81 6.49
C TYR A 349 6.38 32.50 5.34
N VAL A 350 7.47 33.19 5.67
CA VAL A 350 8.36 33.83 4.70
C VAL A 350 9.79 33.48 5.09
N ASN A 351 10.54 32.90 4.15
CA ASN A 351 11.92 32.50 4.40
C ASN A 351 12.88 33.71 4.44
N ALA A 352 14.16 33.47 4.72
CA ALA A 352 15.18 34.53 4.82
C ALA A 352 15.34 35.38 3.55
N ALA A 353 14.94 34.85 2.39
CA ALA A 353 14.98 35.55 1.10
C ALA A 353 13.70 36.36 0.81
N GLY A 354 12.76 36.46 1.76
CA GLY A 354 11.50 37.17 1.59
C GLY A 354 10.46 36.40 0.77
N LYS A 355 10.62 35.08 0.61
CA LYS A 355 9.76 34.24 -0.24
C LYS A 355 8.73 33.46 0.58
N ALA A 356 7.46 33.51 0.17
CA ALA A 356 6.39 32.73 0.77
C ALA A 356 6.35 31.30 0.21
N ILE A 357 7.29 30.45 0.65
CA ILE A 357 7.58 29.15 0.03
C ILE A 357 6.50 28.07 0.25
N PHE A 358 5.70 28.20 1.31
CA PHE A 358 4.63 27.24 1.66
C PHE A 358 3.25 27.64 1.11
N ASN A 359 3.02 28.92 0.84
CA ASN A 359 1.73 29.41 0.40
C ASN A 359 1.48 29.01 -1.06
N ARG A 360 0.56 28.06 -1.32
CA ARG A 360 0.25 27.56 -2.68
C ARG A 360 -0.26 28.61 -3.64
N SER A 361 -0.77 29.73 -3.13
CA SER A 361 -1.25 30.85 -3.95
C SER A 361 -0.14 31.86 -4.30
N SER A 362 1.05 31.71 -3.70
CA SER A 362 2.21 32.56 -3.96
C SER A 362 2.97 32.10 -5.22
N PRO A 363 3.52 33.03 -6.03
CA PRO A 363 4.45 32.66 -7.11
C PRO A 363 5.77 32.07 -6.58
N ASP A 364 6.07 32.25 -5.30
CA ASP A 364 7.26 31.67 -4.65
C ASP A 364 7.06 30.25 -4.14
N PHE A 365 5.84 29.70 -4.27
CA PHE A 365 5.50 28.36 -3.78
C PHE A 365 6.47 27.32 -4.33
N ARG A 366 6.97 26.47 -3.44
CA ARG A 366 7.86 25.37 -3.80
C ARG A 366 7.14 24.05 -3.55
N ASP A 367 6.70 23.41 -4.63
CA ASP A 367 6.10 22.08 -4.54
C ASP A 367 7.18 21.03 -4.33
N SER A 368 7.44 20.81 -3.06
CA SER A 368 7.98 19.56 -2.64
C SER A 368 6.91 18.50 -2.89
N GLY A 369 6.87 17.71 -3.95
CA GLY A 369 5.91 16.59 -4.13
C GLY A 369 5.57 15.64 -2.94
N ALA A 370 6.03 15.85 -1.69
CA ALA A 370 5.55 15.20 -0.48
C ALA A 370 4.09 15.52 -0.14
N ILE A 371 3.50 14.65 0.67
CA ILE A 371 2.18 14.79 1.30
C ILE A 371 2.42 15.32 2.72
N ILE A 372 1.91 16.50 3.06
CA ILE A 372 2.00 17.03 4.43
C ILE A 372 0.69 16.81 5.18
N VAL A 373 0.80 16.25 6.39
CA VAL A 373 -0.33 15.72 7.15
C VAL A 373 -0.62 16.55 8.41
N GLY A 374 -1.82 17.12 8.47
CA GLY A 374 -2.33 17.78 9.68
C GLY A 374 -2.92 16.80 10.71
N ALA A 375 -3.07 17.26 11.94
CA ALA A 375 -3.69 16.51 13.03
C ALA A 375 -5.09 17.05 13.36
N ALA A 376 -6.06 16.15 13.48
CA ALA A 376 -7.42 16.46 13.91
C ALA A 376 -7.84 15.63 15.14
N SER A 377 -8.90 16.07 15.81
CA SER A 377 -9.52 15.30 16.89
C SER A 377 -9.97 13.93 16.41
N SER A 378 -9.94 12.94 17.29
CA SER A 378 -10.41 11.57 16.99
C SER A 378 -11.94 11.49 16.91
N THR A 379 -12.63 12.34 17.66
CA THR A 379 -14.10 12.34 17.75
C THR A 379 -14.73 13.23 16.70
N LEU A 380 -15.87 12.79 16.15
CA LEU A 380 -16.68 13.58 15.23
C LEU A 380 -17.46 14.71 15.95
N PRO A 381 -17.63 15.88 15.32
CA PRO A 381 -16.96 16.28 14.08
C PRO A 381 -15.46 16.51 14.32
N HIS A 382 -14.62 16.06 13.38
CA HIS A 382 -13.16 16.25 13.49
C HIS A 382 -12.80 17.72 13.38
N TYR A 383 -12.13 18.31 14.36
CA TYR A 383 -11.59 19.67 14.28
C TYR A 383 -10.07 19.64 14.32
N ARG A 384 -9.40 20.66 13.78
CA ARG A 384 -7.93 20.72 13.85
C ARG A 384 -7.47 20.73 15.31
N MET A 385 -6.51 19.87 15.65
CA MET A 385 -5.87 19.90 16.95
C MET A 385 -5.18 21.24 17.17
N TYR A 386 -5.31 21.83 18.37
CA TYR A 386 -4.83 23.18 18.63
C TYR A 386 -3.34 23.39 18.29
N PHE A 387 -2.53 22.33 18.44
CA PHE A 387 -1.09 22.32 18.14
C PHE A 387 -0.77 22.13 16.66
N SER A 388 -1.67 21.58 15.84
CA SER A 388 -1.37 21.27 14.44
C SER A 388 -1.13 22.55 13.67
N ASN A 389 -0.01 22.63 12.94
CA ASN A 389 0.14 23.64 11.90
C ASN A 389 -0.96 23.48 10.85
N TYR A 390 -1.23 24.56 10.12
CA TYR A 390 -2.32 24.66 9.16
C TYR A 390 -1.96 25.60 8.02
N GLY A 391 -2.75 25.59 6.95
CA GLY A 391 -2.56 26.44 5.77
C GLY A 391 -2.65 25.63 4.49
N SER A 392 -2.62 26.31 3.34
CA SER A 392 -2.79 25.69 2.03
C SER A 392 -1.75 24.60 1.73
N ARG A 393 -0.58 24.61 2.40
CA ARG A 393 0.43 23.57 2.22
C ARG A 393 -0.02 22.19 2.72
N ILE A 394 -0.81 22.11 3.80
CA ILE A 394 -1.30 20.83 4.35
C ILE A 394 -2.20 20.15 3.31
N ASP A 395 -1.90 18.91 2.95
CA ASP A 395 -2.62 18.17 1.92
C ASP A 395 -3.86 17.45 2.47
N VAL A 396 -3.67 16.76 3.60
CA VAL A 396 -4.67 15.88 4.23
C VAL A 396 -4.49 15.88 5.75
N PHE A 397 -5.46 15.35 6.48
CA PHE A 397 -5.34 15.11 7.92
C PHE A 397 -5.73 13.69 8.31
N ALA A 398 -5.37 13.28 9.52
CA ALA A 398 -5.91 12.09 10.17
C ALA A 398 -6.04 12.33 11.68
N TRP A 399 -6.36 11.29 12.44
CA TRP A 399 -6.41 11.36 13.90
C TRP A 399 -5.05 11.78 14.44
N GLY A 400 -5.02 12.88 15.18
CA GLY A 400 -3.84 13.39 15.89
C GLY A 400 -3.91 13.20 17.40
N GLU A 401 -4.88 12.43 17.87
CA GLU A 401 -5.04 12.08 19.28
C GLU A 401 -5.72 10.71 19.44
N ASN A 402 -5.63 10.13 20.63
CA ASN A 402 -6.31 8.88 21.03
C ASN A 402 -6.01 7.71 20.08
N VAL A 403 -4.77 7.63 19.58
CA VAL A 403 -4.34 6.56 18.70
C VAL A 403 -3.86 5.37 19.51
N ASP A 404 -4.49 4.21 19.29
CA ASP A 404 -4.12 2.93 19.88
C ASP A 404 -3.05 2.21 19.05
N THR A 405 -1.89 1.97 19.66
CA THR A 405 -0.69 1.46 18.99
C THR A 405 0.30 0.84 19.99
N THR A 406 1.36 0.23 19.48
CA THR A 406 2.50 -0.25 20.29
C THR A 406 3.18 0.90 21.03
N SER A 407 3.92 0.59 22.09
CA SER A 407 4.74 1.53 22.82
C SER A 407 5.96 0.80 23.40
N THR A 408 6.77 1.49 24.17
CA THR A 408 7.90 0.91 24.90
C THR A 408 8.38 1.91 25.95
N ASP A 409 9.23 1.45 26.86
CA ASP A 409 9.85 2.30 27.85
C ASP A 409 10.88 3.25 27.21
N TYR A 410 11.36 4.24 27.99
CA TYR A 410 12.31 5.24 27.50
C TYR A 410 13.64 4.64 26.99
N THR A 411 13.98 3.41 27.37
CA THR A 411 15.18 2.72 26.87
C THR A 411 14.93 1.77 25.70
N GLY A 412 13.67 1.59 25.28
CA GLY A 412 13.30 0.75 24.14
C GLY A 412 13.46 -0.74 24.38
N THR A 413 13.33 -1.19 25.61
CA THR A 413 13.59 -2.58 26.05
C THR A 413 12.34 -3.35 26.43
N ASP A 414 11.27 -2.67 26.88
CA ASP A 414 10.00 -3.30 27.17
C ASP A 414 9.27 -3.63 25.86
N ASN A 415 8.99 -4.92 25.66
CA ASN A 415 8.57 -5.48 24.36
C ASN A 415 7.06 -5.75 24.28
N ASP A 416 6.28 -5.44 25.30
CA ASP A 416 4.86 -5.77 25.44
C ASP A 416 4.01 -4.57 25.87
N GLU A 417 4.53 -3.35 25.69
CA GLU A 417 3.81 -2.12 26.04
C GLU A 417 2.96 -1.60 24.88
N TYR A 418 1.78 -1.09 25.22
CA TYR A 418 0.87 -0.46 24.26
C TYR A 418 0.31 0.82 24.86
N THR A 419 -0.11 1.75 24.00
CA THR A 419 -0.77 2.98 24.40
C THR A 419 -2.07 3.18 23.63
N SER A 420 -3.02 3.87 24.24
CA SER A 420 -4.26 4.36 23.58
C SER A 420 -4.25 5.88 23.42
N TRP A 421 -3.11 6.52 23.71
CA TRP A 421 -2.97 7.96 23.87
C TRP A 421 -1.81 8.52 23.06
N PHE A 422 -1.39 7.85 21.98
CA PHE A 422 -0.41 8.44 21.08
C PHE A 422 -1.06 9.63 20.38
N ASN A 423 -0.39 10.79 20.42
CA ASN A 423 -0.92 12.07 19.96
C ASN A 423 0.14 12.88 19.21
N GLY A 424 -0.31 13.85 18.42
CA GLY A 424 0.53 14.74 17.61
C GLY A 424 0.24 14.58 16.13
N THR A 425 0.84 15.43 15.29
CA THR A 425 0.88 15.15 13.84
C THR A 425 1.54 13.81 13.55
N SER A 426 2.44 13.36 14.43
CA SER A 426 3.08 12.05 14.39
C SER A 426 2.16 10.86 14.58
N SER A 427 0.92 11.07 15.05
CA SER A 427 -0.13 10.05 15.00
C SER A 427 -0.91 10.11 13.69
N ALA A 428 -0.98 11.27 13.04
CA ALA A 428 -1.72 11.43 11.80
C ALA A 428 -0.95 10.96 10.56
N SER A 429 0.34 11.30 10.45
CA SER A 429 1.20 10.95 9.31
C SER A 429 1.42 9.45 9.07
N PRO A 430 1.58 8.57 10.09
CA PRO A 430 1.59 7.13 9.86
C PRO A 430 0.23 6.59 9.40
N ILE A 431 -0.89 7.17 9.84
CA ILE A 431 -2.21 6.78 9.33
C ILE A 431 -2.30 7.02 7.82
N ILE A 432 -1.83 8.18 7.37
CA ILE A 432 -1.76 8.51 5.93
C ILE A 432 -0.73 7.66 5.19
N SER A 433 0.39 7.31 5.83
CA SER A 433 1.40 6.41 5.24
C SER A 433 0.83 5.01 5.03
N GLY A 434 0.08 4.49 5.99
CA GLY A 434 -0.68 3.25 5.83
C GLY A 434 -1.67 3.34 4.67
N ALA A 435 -2.47 4.41 4.58
CA ALA A 435 -3.39 4.63 3.46
C ALA A 435 -2.66 4.65 2.10
N ALA A 436 -1.49 5.28 2.04
CA ALA A 436 -0.65 5.31 0.85
C ALA A 436 -0.17 3.91 0.43
N LEU A 437 0.32 3.10 1.38
CA LEU A 437 0.75 1.72 1.15
C LEU A 437 -0.39 0.83 0.64
N ILE A 438 -1.58 0.92 1.26
CA ILE A 438 -2.80 0.24 0.79
C ILE A 438 -3.10 0.58 -0.66
N LEU A 439 -3.13 1.87 -1.01
CA LEU A 439 -3.45 2.32 -2.36
C LEU A 439 -2.38 1.89 -3.39
N GLN A 440 -1.10 1.87 -3.00
CA GLN A 440 -0.03 1.34 -3.84
C GLN A 440 -0.21 -0.15 -4.11
N GLY A 441 -0.49 -0.95 -3.07
CA GLY A 441 -0.71 -2.39 -3.21
C GLY A 441 -1.93 -2.70 -4.08
N ILE A 442 -3.06 -2.04 -3.82
CA ILE A 442 -4.27 -2.20 -4.65
C ILE A 442 -4.01 -1.76 -6.10
N ALA A 443 -3.32 -0.64 -6.32
CA ALA A 443 -2.99 -0.19 -7.68
C ALA A 443 -2.08 -1.17 -8.42
N GLU A 444 -1.06 -1.72 -7.75
CA GLU A 444 -0.18 -2.74 -8.33
C GLU A 444 -0.97 -3.98 -8.73
N ARG A 445 -1.90 -4.44 -7.88
CA ARG A 445 -2.74 -5.63 -8.15
C ARG A 445 -3.80 -5.40 -9.22
N SER A 446 -4.44 -4.22 -9.23
CA SER A 446 -5.55 -3.91 -10.14
C SER A 446 -5.10 -3.36 -11.49
N ARG A 447 -4.03 -2.55 -11.52
CA ARG A 447 -3.54 -1.84 -12.72
C ARG A 447 -2.22 -2.39 -13.25
N GLY A 448 -1.55 -3.29 -12.52
CA GLY A 448 -0.23 -3.79 -12.89
C GLY A 448 0.89 -2.75 -12.76
N ARG A 449 0.62 -1.61 -12.09
CA ARG A 449 1.61 -0.56 -11.83
C ARG A 449 1.34 0.12 -10.50
N ARG A 450 2.42 0.57 -9.86
CA ARG A 450 2.37 1.51 -8.73
C ARG A 450 2.03 2.93 -9.21
N LEU A 451 1.54 3.75 -8.28
CA LEU A 451 1.14 5.13 -8.53
C LEU A 451 2.33 6.08 -8.32
N PRO A 452 2.54 7.07 -9.21
CA PRO A 452 3.50 8.13 -8.95
C PRO A 452 3.05 9.00 -7.77
N PRO A 453 3.99 9.61 -7.02
CA PRO A 453 3.67 10.36 -5.80
C PRO A 453 2.61 11.45 -5.98
N ARG A 454 2.64 12.18 -7.11
CA ARG A 454 1.64 13.21 -7.44
C ARG A 454 0.24 12.64 -7.66
N GLU A 455 0.12 11.50 -8.33
CA GLU A 455 -1.17 10.83 -8.53
C GLU A 455 -1.71 10.41 -7.15
N LEU A 456 -0.89 9.73 -6.34
CA LEU A 456 -1.29 9.26 -5.02
C LEU A 456 -1.69 10.40 -4.06
N ARG A 457 -0.90 11.49 -3.99
CA ARG A 457 -1.23 12.69 -3.20
C ARG A 457 -2.56 13.30 -3.60
N SER A 458 -2.88 13.30 -4.90
CA SER A 458 -4.15 13.81 -5.40
C SER A 458 -5.31 12.90 -5.02
N LEU A 459 -5.12 11.57 -5.10
CA LEU A 459 -6.14 10.59 -4.74
C LEU A 459 -6.55 10.69 -3.27
N LEU A 460 -5.58 10.88 -2.36
CA LEU A 460 -5.84 11.00 -0.92
C LEU A 460 -6.75 12.19 -0.55
N GLN A 461 -6.88 13.17 -1.44
CA GLN A 461 -7.73 14.36 -1.24
C GLN A 461 -9.16 14.18 -1.81
N ILE A 462 -9.42 13.12 -2.58
CA ILE A 462 -10.70 12.92 -3.26
C ILE A 462 -11.75 12.38 -2.30
N GLU A 463 -12.89 13.07 -2.20
CA GLU A 463 -14.07 12.64 -1.42
C GLU A 463 -13.74 12.26 0.04
N GLY A 464 -12.71 12.88 0.61
CA GLY A 464 -12.32 12.69 2.00
C GLY A 464 -13.28 13.33 3.00
N THR A 465 -13.24 12.85 4.24
CA THR A 465 -13.99 13.42 5.36
C THR A 465 -13.49 14.84 5.64
N LYS A 466 -14.41 15.80 5.62
CA LYS A 466 -14.11 17.20 5.94
C LYS A 466 -13.97 17.38 7.45
N SER A 467 -13.11 18.31 7.85
CA SER A 467 -13.09 18.80 9.23
C SER A 467 -14.36 19.61 9.55
N GLN A 468 -14.55 19.96 10.82
CA GLN A 468 -15.70 20.67 11.35
C GLN A 468 -15.88 22.04 10.68
N ASP A 469 -14.79 22.78 10.51
CA ASP A 469 -14.78 24.05 9.81
C ASP A 469 -13.56 24.11 8.86
N PRO A 470 -13.66 23.58 7.64
CA PRO A 470 -12.52 23.51 6.72
C PRO A 470 -11.91 24.86 6.36
N ALA A 471 -12.70 25.94 6.40
CA ALA A 471 -12.24 27.29 6.11
C ALA A 471 -11.35 27.84 7.25
N PHE A 472 -11.64 27.46 8.49
CA PHE A 472 -10.84 27.82 9.65
C PHE A 472 -9.68 26.84 9.88
N ASP A 473 -9.97 25.53 9.84
CA ASP A 473 -9.04 24.46 10.16
C ASP A 473 -7.88 24.39 9.17
N ARG A 474 -8.13 24.53 7.86
CA ARG A 474 -7.09 24.55 6.80
C ARG A 474 -6.07 23.40 6.90
N ILE A 475 -6.55 22.17 7.08
CA ILE A 475 -5.73 20.94 7.15
C ILE A 475 -6.12 19.89 6.10
N GLY A 476 -6.82 20.30 5.04
CA GLY A 476 -7.26 19.38 3.99
C GLY A 476 -8.45 18.51 4.41
N VAL A 477 -8.43 17.24 3.99
CA VAL A 477 -9.46 16.23 4.30
C VAL A 477 -8.82 14.96 4.87
N MET A 478 -9.58 14.16 5.61
CA MET A 478 -9.16 12.80 5.98
C MET A 478 -9.54 11.81 4.88
N PRO A 479 -8.58 11.04 4.32
CA PRO A 479 -8.87 10.15 3.20
C PRO A 479 -9.96 9.12 3.53
N ASN A 480 -10.79 8.81 2.55
CA ASN A 480 -11.75 7.71 2.60
C ASN A 480 -11.34 6.67 1.57
N LEU A 481 -10.68 5.59 2.02
CA LEU A 481 -10.12 4.58 1.12
C LEU A 481 -11.20 3.95 0.24
N LYS A 482 -12.38 3.63 0.78
CA LYS A 482 -13.48 3.07 0.00
C LYS A 482 -13.96 4.02 -1.10
N ALA A 483 -14.15 5.30 -0.78
CA ALA A 483 -14.56 6.29 -1.78
C ALA A 483 -13.50 6.43 -2.87
N ILE A 484 -12.21 6.51 -2.49
CA ILE A 484 -11.09 6.61 -3.43
C ILE A 484 -11.04 5.37 -4.34
N ILE A 485 -11.07 4.17 -3.76
CA ILE A 485 -11.00 2.89 -4.48
C ILE A 485 -12.13 2.79 -5.50
N ASN A 486 -13.37 3.08 -5.10
CA ASN A 486 -14.53 2.99 -5.97
C ASN A 486 -14.49 4.07 -7.07
N ALA A 487 -14.15 5.31 -6.73
CA ALA A 487 -14.04 6.41 -7.71
C ALA A 487 -12.95 6.14 -8.76
N GLN A 488 -11.90 5.40 -8.38
CA GLN A 488 -10.78 5.06 -9.24
C GLN A 488 -10.96 3.73 -10.00
N GLY A 489 -12.07 3.03 -9.77
CA GLY A 489 -12.33 1.69 -10.30
C GLY A 489 -11.22 0.69 -9.95
N LEU A 490 -10.67 0.82 -8.73
CA LEU A 490 -9.60 -0.03 -8.21
C LEU A 490 -10.14 -1.33 -7.59
N ASP A 491 -11.43 -1.37 -7.28
CA ASP A 491 -12.21 -2.54 -6.85
C ASP A 491 -12.47 -3.54 -8.00
N HIS A 492 -12.39 -3.06 -9.23
CA HIS A 492 -12.51 -3.87 -10.44
C HIS A 492 -11.13 -4.00 -11.07
N GLY A 493 -10.58 -5.21 -11.18
CA GLY A 493 -9.30 -5.50 -11.85
C GLY A 493 -9.29 -5.23 -13.36
N CYS A 494 -9.71 -4.03 -13.79
CA CYS A 494 -9.87 -3.61 -15.17
C CYS A 494 -8.48 -3.38 -15.80
N CYS A 495 -8.11 -4.26 -16.73
CA CYS A 495 -6.92 -4.05 -17.54
C CYS A 495 -7.09 -2.84 -18.47
N GLN A 496 -5.97 -2.35 -19.01
CA GLN A 496 -5.90 -1.17 -19.91
C GLN A 496 -6.86 -1.25 -21.11
N HIS A 497 -7.17 -2.47 -21.59
CA HIS A 497 -8.14 -2.70 -22.67
C HIS A 497 -9.59 -2.38 -22.27
N CYS A 498 -9.97 -2.61 -21.01
CA CYS A 498 -11.28 -2.22 -20.50
C CYS A 498 -11.43 -0.70 -20.44
N ARG A 499 -10.37 0.07 -20.15
CA ARG A 499 -10.44 1.54 -20.26
C ARG A 499 -10.70 1.98 -21.69
N GLU A 500 -10.08 1.36 -22.69
CA GLU A 500 -10.32 1.70 -24.09
C GLU A 500 -11.71 1.30 -24.59
N LYS A 501 -12.23 0.14 -24.18
CA LYS A 501 -13.61 -0.28 -24.46
C LYS A 501 -14.62 0.59 -23.71
N TRP A 502 -14.34 0.99 -22.48
CA TRP A 502 -15.21 1.84 -21.68
C TRP A 502 -15.22 3.29 -22.16
N CYS A 503 -14.06 3.85 -22.54
CA CYS A 503 -13.96 5.12 -23.27
C CYS A 503 -14.64 5.04 -24.63
N ARG A 504 -14.50 3.92 -25.39
CA ARG A 504 -15.26 3.70 -26.62
C ARG A 504 -16.76 3.70 -26.36
N ASN A 505 -17.26 2.96 -25.39
CA ASN A 505 -18.68 2.87 -25.05
C ASN A 505 -19.24 4.20 -24.53
N ARG A 506 -18.47 5.00 -23.77
CA ARG A 506 -18.84 6.38 -23.44
C ARG A 506 -18.89 7.27 -24.68
N CYS A 507 -17.91 7.16 -25.59
CA CYS A 507 -17.94 7.87 -26.88
C CYS A 507 -19.17 7.46 -27.71
N THR A 508 -19.55 6.19 -27.74
CA THR A 508 -20.75 5.71 -28.44
C THR A 508 -22.03 6.26 -27.81
N LYS A 509 -22.11 6.32 -26.47
CA LYS A 509 -23.21 6.99 -25.76
C LYS A 509 -23.25 8.51 -26.02
N CYS A 510 -22.10 9.18 -26.14
CA CYS A 510 -22.02 10.59 -26.56
C CYS A 510 -22.51 10.79 -28.01
N TRP A 511 -22.29 9.80 -28.87
CA TRP A 511 -22.78 9.79 -30.24
C TRP A 511 -24.31 9.60 -30.29
N GLU A 512 -24.85 8.70 -29.47
CA GLU A 512 -26.30 8.45 -29.35
C GLU A 512 -27.05 9.63 -28.70
N ASN A 513 -26.39 10.38 -27.81
CA ASN A 513 -26.98 11.55 -27.13
C ASN A 513 -26.83 12.89 -27.88
N GLY A 514 -26.51 12.87 -29.18
CA GLY A 514 -26.78 14.02 -30.07
C GLY A 514 -25.70 15.10 -30.15
N CYS A 515 -24.44 14.82 -29.79
CA CYS A 515 -23.34 15.74 -30.13
C CYS A 515 -22.96 15.58 -31.61
N GLY A 516 -23.62 16.34 -32.50
CA GLY A 516 -23.36 16.37 -33.94
C GLY A 516 -22.02 17.00 -34.37
N GLN A 517 -20.95 16.82 -33.59
CA GLN A 517 -19.60 17.25 -33.91
C GLN A 517 -18.70 16.02 -34.09
N GLY A 518 -17.89 16.04 -35.15
CA GLY A 518 -17.19 14.87 -35.68
C GLY A 518 -16.31 14.08 -34.68
N GLU A 519 -15.96 12.86 -35.09
CA GLU A 519 -15.29 11.84 -34.27
C GLU A 519 -14.04 12.32 -33.51
N GLU A 520 -13.27 13.26 -34.08
CA GLU A 520 -12.11 13.87 -33.41
C GLU A 520 -12.48 14.72 -32.19
N HIS A 521 -13.58 15.49 -32.26
CA HIS A 521 -14.00 16.37 -31.16
C HIS A 521 -14.45 15.57 -29.91
N CYS A 522 -15.13 14.44 -30.11
CA CYS A 522 -15.50 13.53 -29.01
C CYS A 522 -14.29 12.81 -28.41
N LYS A 523 -13.32 12.39 -29.24
CA LYS A 523 -12.06 11.79 -28.78
C LYS A 523 -11.23 12.78 -27.94
N GLU A 524 -11.22 14.05 -28.32
CA GLU A 524 -10.55 15.12 -27.58
C GLU A 524 -11.20 15.37 -26.20
N ARG A 525 -12.54 15.33 -26.14
CA ARG A 525 -13.31 15.55 -24.90
C ARG A 525 -13.17 14.39 -23.91
N CYS A 526 -13.22 13.15 -24.39
CA CYS A 526 -12.97 11.95 -23.57
C CYS A 526 -11.50 11.78 -23.12
N ARG A 527 -10.55 12.52 -23.71
CA ARG A 527 -9.16 12.57 -23.21
C ARG A 527 -8.95 13.66 -22.16
N LYS A 528 -9.88 14.60 -22.03
CA LYS A 528 -9.82 15.75 -21.10
C LYS A 528 -10.66 15.53 -19.83
N GLU A 529 -11.59 14.58 -19.85
CA GLU A 529 -12.33 14.05 -18.69
C GLU A 529 -11.68 12.75 -18.20
#